data_AF-A0A351MCJ4-F1
#
_entry.id   AF-A0A351MCJ4-F1
#
_cell.length_a   1.000
_cell.length_b   1.000
_cell.length_c   1.000
_cell.angle_alpha   90.00
_cell.angle_beta   90.00
_cell.angle_gamma   90.00
#
_symmetry.space_group_name_H-M   'P 1'
#
loop_
_entity.id
_entity.type
_entity.pdbx_description
1 polymer ?
#
loop_
_entity_poly.entity_id
_entity_poly.type
_entity_poly.pdbx_seq_one_letter_code
_entity_poly.pdbx_strand_id
1 'polypeptide(L)'
;MPERQDLLESIALTTADYRAGDLPTPTAQHVDRWVCQFGAEVQLPLLRELDHVIRQTYFSRAKVKCYFGRQITLAEISGNDPCDYWSSTNFLNIQQHGHSQAEILKLFGEALRTLCGLDINQCGADGGDFIYLDDVLFTGRRIFTDLSAWLADAAPNQGKVLVLVLAAHRLGEWQIAQRLQDCAIAAGKNIEFDFWAVLRIENRMIYRAASEVLWPAAIPGDAALQAYMAEEQQFPFAPRPPGGRLEHPIFSSEGGRQLLERELLLAGMRIRSFCQTPSRALRPLGFSPFGLGFGSLIVTYRNCPNNVPLALWWGDPEAGPNHPFSKWYPLLPRITYEQHLGPNDLEF
;
A
#
# COMPACT_ATOMS: atom_id res chain seq x y z
N MET A 1 -7.33 -15.73 28.71
CA MET A 1 -5.96 -15.30 29.06
C MET A 1 -4.92 -15.83 28.06
N PRO A 2 -4.82 -17.14 27.73
CA PRO A 2 -3.81 -17.61 26.77
C PRO A 2 -4.03 -17.03 25.37
N GLU A 3 -5.26 -17.14 24.84
CA GLU A 3 -5.56 -16.71 23.47
C GLU A 3 -5.22 -15.24 23.18
N ARG A 4 -5.49 -14.32 24.12
CA ARG A 4 -5.14 -12.91 23.92
C ARG A 4 -3.62 -12.77 23.76
N GLN A 5 -2.86 -13.39 24.66
CA GLN A 5 -1.40 -13.33 24.63
C GLN A 5 -0.85 -13.95 23.33
N ASP A 6 -1.38 -15.10 22.91
CA ASP A 6 -0.98 -15.77 21.68
C ASP A 6 -1.20 -14.87 20.44
N LEU A 7 -2.33 -14.17 20.37
CA LEU A 7 -2.62 -13.23 19.27
C LEU A 7 -1.69 -12.01 19.28
N LEU A 8 -1.40 -11.45 20.46
CA LEU A 8 -0.48 -10.31 20.59
C LEU A 8 0.93 -10.69 20.13
N GLU A 9 1.44 -11.84 20.57
CA GLU A 9 2.75 -12.36 20.18
C GLU A 9 2.80 -12.68 18.68
N SER A 10 1.72 -13.26 18.16
CA SER A 10 1.61 -13.62 16.75
C SER A 10 1.61 -12.42 15.80
N ILE A 11 0.86 -11.36 16.14
CA ILE A 11 0.86 -10.12 15.36
C ILE A 11 2.26 -9.49 15.40
N ALA A 12 2.86 -9.41 16.59
CA ALA A 12 4.22 -8.87 16.76
C ALA A 12 5.27 -9.66 15.96
N LEU A 13 5.18 -10.99 15.96
CA LEU A 13 6.07 -11.84 15.17
C LEU A 13 5.86 -11.66 13.66
N THR A 14 4.61 -11.52 13.22
CA THR A 14 4.28 -11.31 11.80
C THR A 14 4.89 -10.01 11.28
N THR A 15 4.98 -8.97 12.12
CA THR A 15 5.52 -7.65 11.77
C THR A 15 6.93 -7.40 12.30
N ALA A 16 7.65 -8.43 12.74
CA ALA A 16 8.92 -8.30 13.48
C ALA A 16 10.02 -7.53 12.73
N ASP A 17 10.00 -7.54 11.38
CA ASP A 17 10.96 -6.81 10.55
C ASP A 17 10.46 -5.44 10.05
N TYR A 18 9.32 -4.98 10.57
CA TYR A 18 8.77 -3.66 10.23
C TYR A 18 9.74 -2.57 10.66
N ARG A 19 10.25 -1.82 9.68
CA ARG A 19 11.22 -0.74 9.83
C ARG A 19 12.43 -1.13 10.68
N ALA A 20 12.89 -2.38 10.51
CA ALA A 20 14.07 -2.89 11.20
C ALA A 20 15.28 -1.98 10.94
N GLY A 21 15.89 -1.50 12.02
CA GLY A 21 16.99 -0.51 11.99
C GLY A 21 16.55 0.91 12.34
N ASP A 22 15.30 1.29 12.05
CA ASP A 22 14.73 2.60 12.41
C ASP A 22 13.92 2.54 13.70
N LEU A 23 13.18 1.44 13.91
CA LEU A 23 12.27 1.26 15.03
C LEU A 23 12.66 0.02 15.85
N PRO A 24 12.33 -0.02 17.15
CA PRO A 24 12.39 -1.25 17.94
C PRO A 24 11.51 -2.32 17.31
N THR A 25 11.96 -3.58 17.37
CA THR A 25 11.17 -4.74 16.96
C THR A 25 9.81 -4.74 17.69
N PRO A 26 8.68 -4.86 16.97
CA PRO A 26 7.36 -4.95 17.59
C PRO A 26 7.29 -6.06 18.66
N THR A 27 6.61 -5.77 19.77
CA THR A 27 6.41 -6.70 20.89
C THR A 27 4.93 -6.91 21.16
N ALA A 28 4.59 -7.97 21.91
CA ALA A 28 3.21 -8.18 22.37
C ALA A 28 2.66 -6.95 23.15
N GLN A 29 3.51 -6.28 23.94
CA GLN A 29 3.15 -5.06 24.66
C GLN A 29 2.84 -3.89 23.71
N HIS A 30 3.57 -3.76 22.61
CA HIS A 30 3.30 -2.76 21.57
C HIS A 30 1.91 -2.98 20.95
N VAL A 31 1.58 -4.23 20.60
CA VAL A 31 0.25 -4.59 20.05
C VAL A 31 -0.85 -4.37 21.11
N ASP A 32 -0.59 -4.72 22.37
CA ASP A 32 -1.56 -4.59 23.45
C ASP A 32 -1.89 -3.12 23.74
N ARG A 33 -0.86 -2.26 23.73
CA ARG A 33 -1.04 -0.81 23.85
C ARG A 33 -1.90 -0.24 22.72
N TRP A 34 -1.70 -0.73 21.49
CA TRP A 34 -2.52 -0.31 20.36
C TRP A 34 -3.98 -0.74 20.52
N VAL A 35 -4.25 -2.01 20.82
CA VAL A 35 -5.63 -2.54 20.89
C VAL A 35 -6.40 -2.01 22.11
N CYS A 36 -5.72 -1.63 23.20
CA CYS A 36 -6.34 -1.03 24.38
C CYS A 36 -6.98 0.34 24.12
N GLN A 37 -6.79 0.93 22.94
CA GLN A 37 -7.47 2.15 22.50
C GLN A 37 -8.92 1.92 22.03
N PHE A 38 -9.32 0.67 21.83
CA PHE A 38 -10.65 0.23 21.44
C PHE A 38 -11.47 -0.25 22.65
N GLY A 39 -12.80 -0.34 22.50
CA GLY A 39 -13.71 -0.85 23.53
C GLY A 39 -13.34 -2.25 24.00
N ALA A 40 -13.37 -2.50 25.31
CA ALA A 40 -12.87 -3.74 25.92
C ALA A 40 -13.54 -5.00 25.34
N GLU A 41 -14.82 -4.89 25.01
CA GLU A 41 -15.66 -5.95 24.43
C GLU A 41 -15.28 -6.33 22.99
N VAL A 42 -14.67 -5.41 22.23
CA VAL A 42 -14.25 -5.66 20.84
C VAL A 42 -12.78 -6.05 20.70
N GLN A 43 -11.95 -5.82 21.73
CA GLN A 43 -10.50 -6.03 21.64
C GLN A 43 -10.11 -7.45 21.22
N LEU A 44 -10.66 -8.48 21.86
CA LEU A 44 -10.29 -9.87 21.55
C LEU A 44 -10.77 -10.30 20.15
N PRO A 45 -12.03 -10.06 19.74
CA PRO A 45 -12.46 -10.26 18.36
C PRO A 45 -11.62 -9.49 17.33
N LEU A 46 -11.23 -8.24 17.65
CA LEU A 46 -10.42 -7.40 16.77
C LEU A 46 -9.01 -7.97 16.59
N LEU A 47 -8.39 -8.45 17.66
CA LEU A 47 -7.09 -9.13 17.60
C LEU A 47 -7.15 -10.40 16.74
N ARG A 48 -8.21 -11.21 16.84
CA ARG A 48 -8.38 -12.41 16.01
C ARG A 48 -8.43 -12.09 14.53
N GLU A 49 -9.27 -11.13 14.15
CA GLU A 49 -9.40 -10.76 12.75
C GLU A 49 -8.14 -10.07 12.24
N LEU A 50 -7.52 -9.21 13.04
CA LEU A 50 -6.28 -8.54 12.67
C LEU A 50 -5.13 -9.54 12.51
N ASP A 51 -4.96 -10.51 13.41
CA ASP A 51 -3.93 -11.55 13.28
C ASP A 51 -4.13 -12.37 12.01
N HIS A 52 -5.37 -12.69 11.68
CA HIS A 52 -5.68 -13.34 10.41
C HIS A 52 -5.19 -12.43 9.27
N VAL A 53 -5.81 -11.26 9.09
CA VAL A 53 -5.60 -10.31 7.98
C VAL A 53 -4.13 -9.93 7.78
N ILE A 54 -3.41 -9.63 8.86
CA ILE A 54 -2.05 -9.13 8.76
C ILE A 54 -1.10 -10.19 8.21
N ARG A 55 -1.40 -11.48 8.38
CA ARG A 55 -0.58 -12.56 7.79
C ARG A 55 -0.67 -12.61 6.27
N GLN A 56 -1.81 -12.24 5.69
CA GLN A 56 -1.97 -12.17 4.23
C GLN A 56 -1.50 -10.82 3.67
N THR A 57 -1.69 -9.72 4.41
CA THR A 57 -1.47 -8.37 3.86
C THR A 57 -0.17 -7.70 4.28
N TYR A 58 0.57 -8.28 5.22
CA TYR A 58 1.93 -7.84 5.57
C TYR A 58 3.00 -8.55 4.73
N PHE A 59 3.82 -7.73 4.07
CA PHE A 59 4.93 -8.15 3.24
C PHE A 59 6.27 -7.89 3.93
N SER A 60 6.75 -8.91 4.65
CA SER A 60 8.10 -8.91 5.23
C SER A 60 9.17 -8.80 4.15
N ARG A 61 10.37 -8.36 4.52
CA ARG A 61 11.54 -8.27 3.63
C ARG A 61 11.85 -9.59 2.95
N ALA A 62 11.72 -10.70 3.69
CA ALA A 62 11.90 -12.04 3.17
C ALA A 62 10.85 -12.39 2.10
N LYS A 63 9.57 -12.06 2.34
CA LYS A 63 8.50 -12.24 1.34
C LYS A 63 8.79 -11.40 0.10
N VAL A 64 9.10 -10.11 0.24
CA VAL A 64 9.42 -9.20 -0.88
C VAL A 64 10.57 -9.75 -1.73
N LYS A 65 11.69 -10.15 -1.11
CA LYS A 65 12.84 -10.74 -1.81
C LYS A 65 12.48 -12.03 -2.54
N CYS A 66 11.71 -12.91 -1.90
CA CYS A 66 11.26 -14.16 -2.48
C CYS A 66 10.35 -13.94 -3.69
N TYR A 67 9.43 -12.98 -3.61
CA TYR A 67 8.56 -12.64 -4.72
C TYR A 67 9.39 -12.15 -5.90
N PHE A 68 10.09 -11.03 -5.78
CA PHE A 68 10.86 -10.46 -6.90
C PHE A 68 11.87 -11.46 -7.50
N GLY A 69 12.51 -12.29 -6.66
CA GLY A 69 13.39 -13.36 -7.13
C GLY A 69 12.68 -14.39 -8.02
N ARG A 70 11.43 -14.76 -7.72
CA ARG A 70 10.63 -15.68 -8.56
C ARG A 70 10.22 -15.06 -9.89
N GLN A 71 10.06 -13.73 -9.96
CA GLN A 71 9.68 -13.05 -11.20
C GLN A 71 10.80 -13.11 -12.26
N ILE A 72 12.06 -13.23 -11.84
CA ILE A 72 13.21 -13.34 -12.75
C ILE A 72 13.09 -14.57 -13.67
N THR A 73 12.51 -15.67 -13.18
CA THR A 73 12.39 -16.93 -13.93
C THR A 73 10.98 -17.22 -14.43
N LEU A 74 10.09 -16.22 -14.38
CA LEU A 74 8.70 -16.41 -14.76
C LEU A 74 8.55 -16.24 -16.28
N ALA A 75 8.13 -17.29 -16.97
CA ALA A 75 8.09 -17.32 -18.44
C ALA A 75 7.17 -16.24 -19.03
N GLU A 76 6.11 -15.86 -18.33
CA GLU A 76 5.20 -14.77 -18.70
C GLU A 76 5.87 -13.39 -18.69
N ILE A 77 6.98 -13.23 -17.98
CA ILE A 77 7.76 -11.99 -17.94
C ILE A 77 8.98 -12.09 -18.85
N SER A 78 9.79 -13.14 -18.68
CA SER A 78 11.14 -13.20 -19.25
C SER A 78 11.30 -14.24 -20.35
N GLY A 79 10.22 -14.92 -20.76
CA GLY A 79 10.27 -15.99 -21.74
C GLY A 79 11.06 -17.22 -21.28
N ASN A 80 11.54 -18.01 -22.24
CA ASN A 80 12.25 -19.27 -21.96
C ASN A 80 13.73 -19.07 -21.57
N ASP A 81 14.32 -17.93 -21.92
CA ASP A 81 15.73 -17.61 -21.70
C ASP A 81 15.84 -16.38 -20.78
N PRO A 82 15.54 -16.52 -19.47
CA PRO A 82 15.38 -15.40 -18.56
C PRO A 82 16.64 -14.54 -18.45
N CYS A 83 17.82 -15.16 -18.35
CA CYS A 83 19.06 -14.41 -18.19
C CYS A 83 19.40 -13.57 -19.43
N ASP A 84 19.11 -14.07 -20.63
CA ASP A 84 19.31 -13.31 -21.87
C ASP A 84 18.33 -12.13 -21.93
N TYR A 85 17.05 -12.35 -21.60
CA TYR A 85 16.04 -11.29 -21.50
C TYR A 85 16.50 -10.16 -20.57
N TRP A 86 16.81 -10.49 -19.30
CA TRP A 86 17.21 -9.50 -18.30
C TRP A 86 18.55 -8.81 -18.63
N SER A 87 19.47 -9.49 -19.33
CA SER A 87 20.73 -8.86 -19.75
C SER A 87 20.51 -7.68 -20.71
N SER A 88 19.51 -7.78 -21.59
CA SER A 88 19.15 -6.74 -22.58
C SER A 88 18.22 -5.65 -22.03
N THR A 89 17.71 -5.85 -20.82
CA THR A 89 16.63 -5.04 -20.25
C THR A 89 17.15 -3.77 -19.57
N ASN A 90 16.48 -2.64 -19.82
CA ASN A 90 16.80 -1.32 -19.29
C ASN A 90 16.08 -1.06 -17.97
N PHE A 91 16.77 -1.22 -16.84
CA PHE A 91 16.18 -0.96 -15.52
C PHE A 91 16.09 0.54 -15.23
N LEU A 92 14.88 1.02 -15.02
CA LEU A 92 14.63 2.42 -14.69
C LEU A 92 14.90 2.69 -13.21
N ASN A 93 15.65 3.76 -12.94
CA ASN A 93 15.84 4.33 -11.61
C ASN A 93 15.54 5.84 -11.67
N ILE A 94 14.25 6.17 -11.71
CA ILE A 94 13.70 7.49 -12.04
C ILE A 94 12.73 8.02 -10.98
N GLN A 95 12.58 7.33 -9.85
CA GLN A 95 11.71 7.76 -8.76
C GLN A 95 12.12 9.13 -8.22
N GLN A 96 11.25 10.13 -8.35
CA GLN A 96 11.55 11.51 -7.93
C GLN A 96 11.48 11.69 -6.41
N HIS A 97 10.54 10.98 -5.76
CA HIS A 97 10.31 11.07 -4.32
C HIS A 97 10.09 9.69 -3.69
N GLY A 98 10.67 9.49 -2.51
CA GLY A 98 10.68 8.21 -1.81
C GLY A 98 11.90 7.36 -2.18
N HIS A 99 11.97 6.16 -1.63
CA HIS A 99 13.14 5.26 -1.78
C HIS A 99 12.76 3.85 -2.19
N SER A 100 11.52 3.63 -2.62
CA SER A 100 10.99 2.29 -2.86
C SER A 100 11.60 1.65 -4.08
N GLN A 101 11.67 2.38 -5.20
CA GLN A 101 12.25 1.85 -6.42
C GLN A 101 13.72 1.47 -6.23
N ALA A 102 14.53 2.33 -5.60
CA ALA A 102 15.93 2.07 -5.32
C ALA A 102 16.15 0.82 -4.45
N GLU A 103 15.31 0.62 -3.43
CA GLU A 103 15.39 -0.56 -2.56
C GLU A 103 14.94 -1.84 -3.29
N ILE A 104 13.88 -1.78 -4.10
CA ILE A 104 13.44 -2.94 -4.89
C ILE A 104 14.47 -3.28 -5.98
N LEU A 105 15.05 -2.30 -6.66
CA LEU A 105 16.16 -2.49 -7.60
C LEU A 105 17.33 -3.22 -6.95
N LYS A 106 17.69 -2.85 -5.72
CA LYS A 106 18.75 -3.53 -4.96
C LYS A 106 18.40 -5.00 -4.69
N LEU A 107 17.20 -5.28 -4.17
CA LEU A 107 16.76 -6.65 -3.89
C LEU A 107 16.65 -7.50 -5.17
N PHE A 108 16.14 -6.90 -6.24
CA PHE A 108 16.03 -7.54 -7.55
C PHE A 108 17.42 -7.82 -8.14
N GLY A 109 18.34 -6.85 -8.09
CA GLY A 109 19.71 -7.00 -8.56
C GLY A 109 20.51 -8.05 -7.79
N GLU A 110 20.32 -8.16 -6.47
CA GLU A 110 20.89 -9.27 -5.67
C GLU A 110 20.40 -10.64 -6.16
N ALA A 111 19.09 -10.75 -6.44
CA ALA A 111 18.51 -11.99 -6.95
C ALA A 111 18.99 -12.29 -8.37
N LEU A 112 19.06 -11.27 -9.23
CA LEU A 112 19.52 -11.38 -10.62
C LEU A 112 20.99 -11.81 -10.69
N ARG A 113 21.85 -11.26 -9.84
CA ARG A 113 23.24 -11.70 -9.72
C ARG A 113 23.36 -13.14 -9.27
N THR A 114 22.51 -13.56 -8.33
CA THR A 114 22.51 -14.94 -7.82
C THR A 114 22.04 -15.95 -8.86
N LEU A 115 21.01 -15.62 -9.64
CA LEU A 115 20.38 -16.52 -10.61
C LEU A 115 21.05 -16.53 -11.99
N CYS A 116 21.50 -15.36 -12.44
CA CYS A 116 22.00 -15.15 -13.81
C CYS A 116 23.45 -14.65 -13.87
N GLY A 117 24.09 -14.33 -12.73
CA GLY A 117 25.44 -13.75 -12.72
C GLY A 117 25.52 -12.32 -13.24
N LEU A 118 24.38 -11.65 -13.45
CA LEU A 118 24.31 -10.30 -14.02
C LEU A 118 24.41 -9.24 -12.92
N ASP A 119 25.11 -8.14 -13.23
CA ASP A 119 25.00 -6.91 -12.45
C ASP A 119 23.93 -6.02 -13.08
N ILE A 120 22.93 -5.61 -12.29
CA ILE A 120 21.78 -4.82 -12.77
C ILE A 120 22.21 -3.51 -13.44
N ASN A 121 23.33 -2.93 -13.01
CA ASN A 121 23.88 -1.69 -13.56
C ASN A 121 24.63 -1.89 -14.90
N GLN A 122 24.88 -3.14 -15.29
CA GLN A 122 25.52 -3.53 -16.55
C GLN A 122 24.51 -4.12 -17.55
N CYS A 123 23.25 -4.27 -17.14
CA CYS A 123 22.14 -4.65 -18.01
C CYS A 123 21.69 -3.47 -18.87
N GLY A 124 21.07 -3.78 -20.01
CA GLY A 124 20.48 -2.81 -20.92
C GLY A 124 21.07 -2.90 -22.32
N ALA A 125 20.22 -2.74 -23.32
CA ALA A 125 20.59 -2.68 -24.72
C ALA A 125 19.63 -1.77 -25.49
N ASP A 126 20.09 -1.25 -26.61
CA ASP A 126 19.24 -0.53 -27.56
C ASP A 126 18.11 -1.44 -28.04
N GLY A 127 16.86 -0.95 -27.89
CA GLY A 127 15.66 -1.70 -28.25
C GLY A 127 15.21 -2.74 -27.21
N GLY A 128 15.91 -2.90 -26.09
CA GLY A 128 15.46 -3.72 -24.97
C GLY A 128 14.32 -3.07 -24.18
N ASP A 129 13.49 -3.89 -23.53
CA ASP A 129 12.39 -3.46 -22.68
C ASP A 129 12.87 -2.58 -21.50
N PHE A 130 11.99 -1.71 -21.01
CA PHE A 130 12.23 -0.89 -19.83
C PHE A 130 11.47 -1.45 -18.62
N ILE A 131 12.12 -1.52 -17.45
CA ILE A 131 11.48 -2.05 -16.24
C ILE A 131 11.40 -0.97 -15.19
N TYR A 132 10.18 -0.69 -14.73
CA TYR A 132 9.93 0.12 -13.56
C TYR A 132 9.61 -0.79 -12.38
N LEU A 133 10.50 -0.83 -11.38
CA LEU A 133 10.29 -1.60 -10.15
C LEU A 133 9.75 -0.70 -9.04
N ASP A 134 8.75 -1.17 -8.31
CA ASP A 134 8.27 -0.53 -7.08
C ASP A 134 7.64 -1.57 -6.14
N ASP A 135 7.29 -1.19 -4.91
CA ASP A 135 6.69 -2.10 -3.95
C ASP A 135 5.22 -2.36 -4.25
N VAL A 136 4.34 -1.36 -4.12
CA VAL A 136 2.89 -1.53 -4.22
C VAL A 136 2.24 -0.37 -4.98
N LEU A 137 1.41 -0.73 -5.97
CA LEU A 137 0.59 0.23 -6.71
C LEU A 137 -0.73 0.46 -5.95
N PHE A 138 -0.83 1.60 -5.26
CA PHE A 138 -2.06 2.08 -4.61
C PHE A 138 -2.94 2.90 -5.57
N THR A 139 -2.85 4.22 -5.52
CA THR A 139 -3.51 5.12 -6.49
C THR A 139 -2.71 5.23 -7.80
N GLY A 140 -1.46 4.78 -7.83
CA GLY A 140 -0.56 4.86 -8.97
C GLY A 140 0.04 6.24 -9.23
N ARG A 141 -0.29 7.28 -8.44
CA ARG A 141 0.17 8.66 -8.66
C ARG A 141 1.69 8.77 -8.84
N ARG A 142 2.47 8.08 -8.00
CA ARG A 142 3.94 8.14 -8.05
C ARG A 142 4.50 7.54 -9.34
N ILE A 143 4.08 6.31 -9.66
CA ILE A 143 4.45 5.62 -10.91
C ILE A 143 4.10 6.50 -12.12
N PHE A 144 2.90 7.10 -12.13
CA PHE A 144 2.49 8.02 -13.18
C PHE A 144 3.40 9.25 -13.27
N THR A 145 3.69 9.92 -12.15
CA THR A 145 4.56 11.11 -12.13
C THR A 145 5.96 10.77 -12.65
N ASP A 146 6.56 9.69 -12.17
CA ASP A 146 7.91 9.29 -12.56
C ASP A 146 7.99 8.93 -14.05
N LEU A 147 7.08 8.07 -14.53
CA LEU A 147 7.05 7.66 -15.94
C LEU A 147 6.62 8.77 -16.88
N SER A 148 5.71 9.68 -16.49
CA SER A 148 5.33 10.83 -17.32
C SER A 148 6.48 11.82 -17.52
N ALA A 149 7.30 12.05 -16.49
CA ALA A 149 8.50 12.87 -16.60
C ALA A 149 9.55 12.18 -17.48
N TRP A 150 9.77 10.88 -17.28
CA TRP A 150 10.66 10.09 -18.13
C TRP A 150 10.19 10.08 -19.60
N LEU A 151 8.88 9.95 -19.84
CA LEU A 151 8.27 10.07 -21.16
C LEU A 151 8.51 11.44 -21.80
N ALA A 152 8.56 12.53 -21.05
CA ALA A 152 8.85 13.84 -21.60
C ALA A 152 10.34 13.99 -21.96
N ASP A 153 11.22 13.53 -21.07
CA ASP A 153 12.62 13.97 -21.08
C ASP A 153 13.60 12.95 -21.70
N ALA A 154 13.39 11.65 -21.46
CA ALA A 154 14.43 10.64 -21.69
C ALA A 154 13.97 9.39 -22.44
N ALA A 155 12.66 9.11 -22.50
CA ALA A 155 12.16 7.91 -23.15
C ALA A 155 12.47 7.90 -24.67
N PRO A 156 12.74 6.73 -25.27
CA PRO A 156 12.89 6.61 -26.72
C PRO A 156 11.57 6.86 -27.46
N ASN A 157 11.63 6.95 -28.80
CA ASN A 157 10.44 7.10 -29.63
C ASN A 157 9.55 5.85 -29.66
N GLN A 158 10.14 4.68 -29.41
CA GLN A 158 9.45 3.39 -29.39
C GLN A 158 10.04 2.47 -28.34
N GLY A 159 9.22 1.58 -27.79
CA GLY A 159 9.66 0.60 -26.80
C GLY A 159 8.51 0.10 -25.94
N LYS A 160 8.87 -0.71 -24.95
CA LYS A 160 7.92 -1.31 -24.02
C LYS A 160 8.38 -1.06 -22.60
N VAL A 161 7.45 -0.70 -21.72
CA VAL A 161 7.68 -0.54 -20.28
C VAL A 161 6.89 -1.61 -19.55
N LEU A 162 7.56 -2.42 -18.74
CA LEU A 162 6.93 -3.29 -17.76
C LEU A 162 7.03 -2.64 -16.37
N VAL A 163 5.88 -2.30 -15.80
CA VAL A 163 5.76 -1.91 -14.40
C VAL A 163 5.60 -3.18 -13.57
N LEU A 164 6.62 -3.50 -12.77
CA LEU A 164 6.67 -4.71 -11.96
C LEU A 164 6.59 -4.36 -10.47
N VAL A 165 5.47 -4.73 -9.85
CA VAL A 165 5.19 -4.47 -8.43
C VAL A 165 4.82 -5.75 -7.69
N LEU A 166 4.90 -5.74 -6.36
CA LEU A 166 4.47 -6.87 -5.54
C LEU A 166 2.95 -7.00 -5.52
N ALA A 167 2.26 -5.88 -5.30
CA ALA A 167 0.82 -5.83 -5.25
C ALA A 167 0.28 -4.59 -5.96
N ALA A 168 -0.93 -4.69 -6.52
CA ALA A 168 -1.60 -3.59 -7.19
C ALA A 168 -3.08 -3.52 -6.81
N HIS A 169 -3.61 -2.30 -6.73
CA HIS A 169 -5.04 -2.07 -6.60
C HIS A 169 -5.62 -1.80 -7.99
N ARG A 170 -6.69 -2.53 -8.35
CA ARG A 170 -7.24 -2.54 -9.71
C ARG A 170 -7.67 -1.16 -10.21
N LEU A 171 -8.20 -0.29 -9.34
CA LEU A 171 -8.55 1.08 -9.74
C LEU A 171 -7.32 1.89 -10.12
N GLY A 172 -6.26 1.85 -9.31
CA GLY A 172 -5.03 2.59 -9.57
C GLY A 172 -4.34 2.10 -10.85
N GLU A 173 -4.21 0.78 -11.00
CA GLU A 173 -3.62 0.15 -12.19
C GLU A 173 -4.36 0.58 -13.46
N TRP A 174 -5.69 0.46 -13.48
CA TRP A 174 -6.51 0.87 -14.63
C TRP A 174 -6.36 2.37 -14.95
N GLN A 175 -6.38 3.24 -13.93
CA GLN A 175 -6.27 4.69 -14.13
C GLN A 175 -4.92 5.09 -14.72
N ILE A 176 -3.82 4.53 -14.20
CA ILE A 176 -2.50 4.93 -14.68
C ILE A 176 -2.15 4.31 -16.03
N ALA A 177 -2.62 3.10 -16.33
CA ALA A 177 -2.43 2.49 -17.65
C ALA A 177 -2.99 3.37 -18.76
N GLN A 178 -4.22 3.87 -18.59
CA GLN A 178 -4.84 4.79 -19.55
C GLN A 178 -4.08 6.11 -19.65
N ARG A 179 -3.77 6.72 -18.50
CA ARG A 179 -3.11 8.04 -18.47
C ARG A 179 -1.68 8.01 -19.02
N LEU A 180 -0.93 6.94 -18.81
CA LEU A 180 0.41 6.77 -19.38
C LEU A 180 0.34 6.61 -20.89
N GLN A 181 -0.64 5.87 -21.39
CA GLN A 181 -0.88 5.77 -22.83
C GLN A 181 -1.20 7.14 -23.45
N ASP A 182 -2.07 7.92 -22.81
CA ASP A 182 -2.39 9.29 -23.26
C ASP A 182 -1.14 10.19 -23.23
N CYS A 183 -0.31 10.09 -22.19
CA CYS A 183 0.95 10.84 -22.10
C CYS A 183 1.94 10.45 -23.20
N ALA A 184 2.07 9.16 -23.52
CA ALA A 184 2.95 8.71 -24.60
C ALA A 184 2.48 9.23 -25.96
N ILE A 185 1.17 9.16 -26.23
CA ILE A 185 0.57 9.72 -27.47
C ILE A 185 0.80 11.23 -27.55
N ALA A 186 0.56 11.96 -26.47
CA ALA A 186 0.77 13.41 -26.42
C ALA A 186 2.24 13.79 -26.63
N ALA A 187 3.17 12.95 -26.17
CA ALA A 187 4.61 13.11 -26.40
C ALA A 187 5.08 12.65 -27.80
N GLY A 188 4.17 12.13 -28.64
CA GLY A 188 4.50 11.59 -29.96
C GLY A 188 5.31 10.29 -29.92
N LYS A 189 5.21 9.51 -28.83
CA LYS A 189 5.97 8.28 -28.59
C LYS A 189 5.08 7.05 -28.73
N ASN A 190 5.63 6.00 -29.32
CA ASN A 190 5.01 4.68 -29.42
C ASN A 190 5.53 3.75 -28.31
N ILE A 191 5.14 4.04 -27.06
CA ILE A 191 5.51 3.24 -25.90
C ILE A 191 4.31 2.40 -25.45
N GLU A 192 4.52 1.09 -25.32
CA GLU A 192 3.56 0.17 -24.71
C GLU A 192 3.82 0.04 -23.19
N PHE A 193 2.75 -0.04 -22.40
CA PHE A 193 2.83 -0.20 -20.94
C PHE A 193 2.15 -1.50 -20.50
N ASP A 194 2.93 -2.39 -19.91
CA ASP A 194 2.46 -3.58 -19.23
C ASP A 194 2.58 -3.44 -17.71
N PHE A 195 1.68 -4.11 -16.99
CA PHE A 195 1.63 -4.12 -15.54
C PHE A 195 1.63 -5.55 -15.02
N TRP A 196 2.60 -5.86 -14.16
CA TRP A 196 2.66 -7.12 -13.45
C TRP A 196 2.62 -6.91 -11.94
N ALA A 197 1.71 -7.63 -11.29
CA ALA A 197 1.58 -7.70 -9.85
C ALA A 197 1.32 -9.14 -9.42
N VAL A 198 1.98 -9.58 -8.34
CA VAL A 198 1.74 -10.92 -7.75
C VAL A 198 0.37 -10.99 -7.08
N LEU A 199 -0.05 -9.89 -6.45
CA LEU A 199 -1.35 -9.76 -5.79
C LEU A 199 -2.13 -8.59 -6.40
N ARG A 200 -3.38 -8.81 -6.80
CA ARG A 200 -4.26 -7.73 -7.30
C ARG A 200 -5.49 -7.61 -6.41
N ILE A 201 -5.65 -6.44 -5.79
CA ILE A 201 -6.74 -6.14 -4.86
C ILE A 201 -7.84 -5.38 -5.59
N GLU A 202 -9.07 -5.89 -5.50
CA GLU A 202 -10.24 -5.17 -6.04
C GLU A 202 -10.69 -4.03 -5.12
N ASN A 203 -10.77 -2.81 -5.67
CA ASN A 203 -11.18 -1.60 -4.96
C ASN A 203 -12.03 -0.64 -5.81
N ARG A 204 -12.57 -1.09 -6.93
CA ARG A 204 -13.44 -0.28 -7.81
C ARG A 204 -14.89 -0.33 -7.33
N MET A 205 -15.55 0.82 -7.33
CA MET A 205 -16.92 1.00 -6.82
C MET A 205 -17.95 0.06 -7.45
N ILE A 206 -17.88 -0.16 -8.77
CA ILE A 206 -18.81 -1.05 -9.48
C ILE A 206 -18.63 -2.52 -9.09
N TYR A 207 -17.46 -2.90 -8.55
CA TYR A 207 -17.13 -4.24 -8.08
C TYR A 207 -17.05 -4.32 -6.55
N ARG A 208 -17.63 -3.36 -5.82
CA ARG A 208 -17.56 -3.30 -4.34
C ARG A 208 -18.02 -4.58 -3.62
N ALA A 209 -18.88 -5.38 -4.25
CA ALA A 209 -19.32 -6.69 -3.74
C ALA A 209 -18.18 -7.73 -3.67
N ALA A 210 -17.16 -7.60 -4.53
CA ALA A 210 -15.97 -8.44 -4.55
C ALA A 210 -14.73 -7.68 -4.05
N SER A 211 -14.89 -6.46 -3.54
CA SER A 211 -13.78 -5.65 -3.09
C SER A 211 -13.11 -6.25 -1.87
N GLU A 212 -11.79 -6.09 -1.80
CA GLU A 212 -10.91 -6.66 -0.78
C GLU A 212 -10.26 -5.59 0.11
N VAL A 213 -10.57 -4.32 -0.15
CA VAL A 213 -10.31 -3.24 0.80
C VAL A 213 -11.42 -3.18 1.85
N LEU A 214 -11.14 -2.54 2.99
CA LEU A 214 -12.16 -2.18 3.96
C LEU A 214 -13.17 -1.25 3.31
N TRP A 215 -14.39 -1.74 3.15
CA TRP A 215 -15.47 -1.04 2.49
C TRP A 215 -16.75 -1.35 3.27
N PRO A 216 -17.14 -0.53 4.26
CA PRO A 216 -18.23 -0.85 5.17
C PRO A 216 -19.51 -1.35 4.48
N ALA A 217 -19.96 -2.54 4.86
CA ALA A 217 -21.27 -3.06 4.42
C ALA A 217 -22.45 -2.41 5.15
N ALA A 218 -22.19 -1.90 6.37
CA ALA A 218 -23.13 -1.16 7.18
C ALA A 218 -22.45 0.06 7.80
N ILE A 219 -23.20 1.13 7.98
CA ILE A 219 -22.72 2.34 8.65
C ILE A 219 -23.08 2.28 10.13
N PRO A 220 -22.11 2.43 11.05
CA PRO A 220 -22.39 2.51 12.48
C PRO A 220 -23.30 3.70 12.83
N GLY A 221 -24.15 3.52 13.83
CA GLY A 221 -25.00 4.57 14.38
C GLY A 221 -24.20 5.58 15.22
N ASP A 222 -23.32 6.35 14.58
CA ASP A 222 -22.49 7.38 15.22
C ASP A 222 -22.77 8.76 14.62
N ALA A 223 -23.09 9.75 15.48
CA ALA A 223 -23.53 11.07 15.03
C ALA A 223 -22.44 11.85 14.28
N ALA A 224 -21.17 11.73 14.70
CA ALA A 224 -20.06 12.43 14.06
C ALA A 224 -19.77 11.84 12.67
N LEU A 225 -19.86 10.52 12.53
CA LEU A 225 -19.76 9.84 11.25
C LEU A 225 -20.90 10.24 10.30
N GLN A 226 -22.15 10.30 10.77
CA GLN A 226 -23.28 10.73 9.94
C GLN A 226 -23.10 12.17 9.45
N ALA A 227 -22.67 13.09 10.34
CA ALA A 227 -22.38 14.47 9.99
C ALA A 227 -21.26 14.54 8.93
N TYR A 228 -20.16 13.81 9.13
CA TYR A 228 -19.06 13.74 8.16
C TYR A 228 -19.49 13.20 6.80
N MET A 229 -20.34 12.17 6.78
CA MET A 229 -20.86 11.61 5.52
C MET A 229 -21.78 12.57 4.78
N ALA A 230 -22.52 13.42 5.50
CA ALA A 230 -23.39 14.44 4.89
C ALA A 230 -22.61 15.58 4.22
N GLU A 231 -21.35 15.81 4.60
CA GLU A 231 -20.47 16.82 3.98
C GLU A 231 -19.97 16.40 2.59
N GLU A 232 -19.88 15.09 2.30
CA GLU A 232 -19.33 14.58 1.05
C GLU A 232 -20.40 14.49 -0.06
N GLN A 233 -20.53 15.57 -0.83
CA GLN A 233 -21.50 15.66 -1.92
C GLN A 233 -20.96 15.20 -3.29
N GLN A 234 -19.63 15.20 -3.49
CA GLN A 234 -19.05 14.89 -4.80
C GLN A 234 -18.95 13.37 -5.02
N PHE A 235 -18.55 12.63 -3.99
CA PHE A 235 -18.39 11.18 -4.05
C PHE A 235 -19.04 10.51 -2.82
N PRO A 236 -20.38 10.52 -2.74
CA PRO A 236 -21.09 9.96 -1.61
C PRO A 236 -20.77 8.48 -1.44
N PHE A 237 -20.64 8.04 -0.19
CA PHE A 237 -20.31 6.65 0.11
C PHE A 237 -21.51 5.74 -0.19
N ALA A 238 -21.25 4.64 -0.91
CA ALA A 238 -22.22 3.57 -1.13
C ALA A 238 -21.72 2.29 -0.45
N PRO A 239 -22.49 1.69 0.48
CA PRO A 239 -22.09 0.45 1.13
C PRO A 239 -21.91 -0.70 0.13
N ARG A 240 -21.01 -1.64 0.44
CA ARG A 240 -20.97 -2.93 -0.26
C ARG A 240 -22.11 -3.83 0.23
N PRO A 241 -22.63 -4.75 -0.58
CA PRO A 241 -23.45 -5.84 -0.04
C PRO A 241 -22.58 -6.73 0.86
N PRO A 242 -23.12 -7.25 1.98
CA PRO A 242 -22.40 -8.19 2.82
C PRO A 242 -22.13 -9.51 2.07
N GLY A 243 -21.02 -10.16 2.38
CA GLY A 243 -20.57 -11.37 1.72
C GLY A 243 -19.83 -11.06 0.41
N GLY A 244 -20.16 -11.80 -0.64
CA GLY A 244 -19.46 -11.78 -1.92
C GLY A 244 -18.34 -12.82 -2.00
N ARG A 245 -17.79 -12.99 -3.20
CA ARG A 245 -16.67 -13.88 -3.47
C ARG A 245 -15.43 -13.04 -3.71
N LEU A 246 -14.50 -13.08 -2.77
CA LEU A 246 -13.20 -12.44 -2.89
C LEU A 246 -12.27 -13.31 -3.76
N GLU A 247 -11.35 -12.68 -4.46
CA GLU A 247 -10.31 -13.38 -5.22
C GLU A 247 -9.29 -13.99 -4.25
N HIS A 248 -8.97 -13.25 -3.19
CA HIS A 248 -8.07 -13.59 -2.12
C HIS A 248 -8.82 -13.64 -0.78
N PRO A 249 -8.67 -14.73 0.00
CA PRO A 249 -9.31 -14.85 1.31
C PRO A 249 -8.55 -14.02 2.35
N ILE A 250 -8.65 -12.69 2.25
CA ILE A 250 -7.99 -11.75 3.17
C ILE A 250 -8.62 -11.76 4.56
N PHE A 251 -9.95 -11.88 4.61
CA PHE A 251 -10.72 -11.85 5.85
C PHE A 251 -11.08 -13.27 6.28
N SER A 252 -11.17 -13.49 7.59
CA SER A 252 -11.50 -14.83 8.12
C SER A 252 -12.97 -15.18 7.88
N SER A 253 -13.82 -14.16 7.86
CA SER A 253 -15.27 -14.26 7.71
C SER A 253 -15.87 -12.90 7.38
N GLU A 254 -17.13 -12.88 6.90
CA GLU A 254 -17.87 -11.62 6.72
C GLU A 254 -18.05 -10.85 8.03
N GLY A 255 -18.27 -11.56 9.15
CA GLY A 255 -18.39 -10.95 10.48
C GLY A 255 -17.09 -10.30 10.93
N GLY A 256 -15.95 -10.97 10.70
CA GLY A 256 -14.62 -10.42 10.95
C GLY A 256 -14.33 -9.18 10.10
N ARG A 257 -14.65 -9.23 8.80
CA ARG A 257 -14.53 -8.07 7.91
C ARG A 257 -15.35 -6.88 8.40
N GLN A 258 -16.64 -7.07 8.72
CA GLN A 258 -17.48 -5.98 9.21
C GLN A 258 -17.00 -5.43 10.56
N LEU A 259 -16.42 -6.28 11.41
CA LEU A 259 -15.78 -5.84 12.65
C LEU A 259 -14.62 -4.87 12.35
N LEU A 260 -13.68 -5.25 11.47
CA LEU A 260 -12.59 -4.35 11.08
C LEU A 260 -13.09 -3.06 10.43
N GLU A 261 -14.02 -3.17 9.50
CA GLU A 261 -14.62 -2.01 8.81
C GLU A 261 -15.22 -1.03 9.82
N ARG A 262 -15.98 -1.52 10.81
CA ARG A 262 -16.59 -0.70 11.85
C ARG A 262 -15.56 -0.07 12.77
N GLU A 263 -14.71 -0.89 13.39
CA GLU A 263 -13.82 -0.41 14.45
C GLU A 263 -12.75 0.54 13.91
N LEU A 264 -12.18 0.23 12.73
CA LEU A 264 -11.17 1.09 12.11
C LEU A 264 -11.78 2.37 11.54
N LEU A 265 -13.04 2.35 11.08
CA LEU A 265 -13.76 3.56 10.67
C LEU A 265 -14.01 4.49 11.86
N LEU A 266 -14.54 3.98 12.97
CA LEU A 266 -14.81 4.78 14.16
C LEU A 266 -13.52 5.32 14.79
N ALA A 267 -12.48 4.49 14.88
CA ALA A 267 -11.16 4.95 15.33
C ALA A 267 -10.58 6.02 14.39
N GLY A 268 -10.70 5.84 13.07
CA GLY A 268 -10.28 6.84 12.09
C GLY A 268 -11.05 8.16 12.23
N MET A 269 -12.36 8.12 12.49
CA MET A 269 -13.17 9.31 12.79
C MET A 269 -12.68 10.03 14.05
N ARG A 270 -12.42 9.29 15.12
CA ARG A 270 -11.83 9.84 16.34
C ARG A 270 -10.48 10.50 16.06
N ILE A 271 -9.59 9.84 15.32
CA ILE A 271 -8.29 10.40 14.94
C ILE A 271 -8.43 11.71 14.16
N ARG A 272 -9.34 11.76 13.18
CA ARG A 272 -9.58 12.99 12.41
C ARG A 272 -10.03 14.15 13.28
N SER A 273 -10.78 13.88 14.35
CA SER A 273 -11.24 14.91 15.29
C SER A 273 -10.10 15.60 16.05
N PHE A 274 -8.90 15.00 16.11
CA PHE A 274 -7.70 15.63 16.68
C PHE A 274 -7.07 16.68 15.76
N CYS A 275 -7.48 16.71 14.49
CA CYS A 275 -7.00 17.69 13.51
C CYS A 275 -7.94 18.90 13.48
N GLN A 276 -7.39 20.11 13.59
CA GLN A 276 -8.20 21.34 13.52
C GLN A 276 -8.80 21.55 12.11
N THR A 277 -8.00 21.32 11.07
CA THR A 277 -8.39 21.47 9.66
C THR A 277 -7.88 20.27 8.86
N PRO A 278 -8.50 19.07 9.00
CA PRO A 278 -8.05 17.89 8.28
C PRO A 278 -8.18 18.10 6.77
N SER A 279 -7.14 17.74 6.01
CA SER A 279 -7.23 17.67 4.55
C SER A 279 -8.42 16.78 4.14
N ARG A 280 -9.10 17.14 3.05
CA ARG A 280 -10.20 16.33 2.49
C ARG A 280 -9.74 14.91 2.11
N ALA A 281 -8.46 14.75 1.78
CA ALA A 281 -7.88 13.46 1.47
C ALA A 281 -7.64 12.60 2.72
N LEU A 282 -7.49 13.19 3.92
CA LEU A 282 -7.32 12.47 5.18
C LEU A 282 -8.67 11.87 5.61
N ARG A 283 -9.02 10.70 5.06
CA ARG A 283 -10.27 9.99 5.38
C ARG A 283 -10.05 8.91 6.45
N PRO A 284 -11.09 8.50 7.21
CA PRO A 284 -10.95 7.55 8.32
C PRO A 284 -10.28 6.22 7.95
N LEU A 285 -10.65 5.64 6.81
CA LEU A 285 -10.11 4.38 6.30
C LEU A 285 -8.88 4.59 5.38
N GLY A 286 -8.16 5.70 5.54
CA GLY A 286 -6.93 5.99 4.81
C GLY A 286 -7.12 6.98 3.66
N PHE A 287 -6.01 7.57 3.22
CA PHE A 287 -5.99 8.65 2.24
C PHE A 287 -6.67 8.26 0.92
N SER A 288 -7.69 9.01 0.53
CA SER A 288 -8.46 8.76 -0.68
C SER A 288 -9.24 10.00 -1.12
N PRO A 289 -9.42 10.23 -2.42
CA PRO A 289 -10.38 11.22 -2.89
C PRO A 289 -11.84 10.76 -2.75
N PHE A 290 -12.11 9.49 -2.39
CA PHE A 290 -13.46 8.89 -2.42
C PHE A 290 -13.94 8.36 -1.05
N GLY A 291 -15.24 8.47 -0.80
CA GLY A 291 -15.97 7.71 0.22
C GLY A 291 -15.46 7.89 1.65
N LEU A 292 -15.25 6.78 2.37
CA LEU A 292 -14.77 6.80 3.76
C LEU A 292 -13.24 6.57 3.88
N GLY A 293 -12.55 6.45 2.75
CA GLY A 293 -11.12 6.17 2.67
C GLY A 293 -10.80 5.09 1.64
N PHE A 294 -9.50 4.83 1.47
CA PHE A 294 -9.02 3.86 0.47
C PHE A 294 -9.18 2.42 0.95
N GLY A 295 -9.02 2.19 2.25
CA GLY A 295 -9.34 0.93 2.91
C GLY A 295 -8.31 -0.19 2.71
N SER A 296 -7.13 0.10 2.17
CA SER A 296 -6.13 -0.96 1.97
C SER A 296 -5.64 -1.49 3.31
N LEU A 297 -5.25 -2.75 3.32
CA LEU A 297 -4.61 -3.41 4.45
C LEU A 297 -3.19 -3.85 4.10
N ILE A 298 -2.72 -3.55 2.89
CA ILE A 298 -1.37 -3.91 2.42
C ILE A 298 -0.34 -3.01 3.10
N VAL A 299 0.63 -3.65 3.76
CA VAL A 299 1.76 -3.00 4.41
C VAL A 299 3.03 -3.76 4.07
N THR A 300 4.12 -3.05 3.79
CA THR A 300 5.43 -3.67 3.60
C THR A 300 6.31 -3.44 4.82
N TYR A 301 7.35 -4.25 4.96
CA TYR A 301 8.35 -4.08 6.02
C TYR A 301 8.98 -2.68 6.03
N ARG A 302 8.94 -1.94 4.92
CA ARG A 302 9.58 -0.62 4.80
C ARG A 302 8.75 0.49 5.38
N ASN A 303 7.43 0.48 5.17
CA ASN A 303 6.57 1.58 5.60
C ASN A 303 5.09 1.18 5.59
N CYS A 304 4.28 1.89 6.38
CA CYS A 304 2.83 1.83 6.28
C CYS A 304 2.35 2.92 5.30
N PRO A 305 1.64 2.57 4.22
CA PRO A 305 1.13 3.56 3.27
C PRO A 305 -0.01 4.37 3.88
N ASN A 306 -0.12 5.64 3.50
CA ASN A 306 -1.20 6.51 3.98
C ASN A 306 -2.60 6.08 3.49
N ASN A 307 -2.69 5.20 2.49
CA ASN A 307 -3.92 4.57 2.00
C ASN A 307 -4.50 3.50 2.95
N VAL A 308 -3.77 3.13 4.00
CA VAL A 308 -4.23 2.23 5.07
C VAL A 308 -5.04 3.02 6.11
N PRO A 309 -6.02 2.43 6.83
CA PRO A 309 -6.77 3.11 7.89
C PRO A 309 -5.89 3.87 8.88
N LEU A 310 -6.33 5.08 9.26
CA LEU A 310 -5.57 5.96 10.15
C LEU A 310 -5.23 5.28 11.48
N ALA A 311 -6.16 4.46 11.98
CA ALA A 311 -6.01 3.72 13.22
C ALA A 311 -4.77 2.81 13.26
N LEU A 312 -4.23 2.42 12.11
CA LEU A 312 -3.05 1.55 12.06
C LEU A 312 -1.73 2.31 12.14
N TRP A 313 -1.64 3.55 11.62
CA TRP A 313 -0.35 4.23 11.44
C TRP A 313 -0.29 5.66 11.99
N TRP A 314 -1.42 6.31 12.26
CA TRP A 314 -1.42 7.67 12.77
C TRP A 314 -0.88 7.72 14.20
N GLY A 315 -0.09 8.74 14.49
CA GLY A 315 0.39 9.00 15.83
C GLY A 315 1.90 8.91 15.95
N ASP A 316 2.40 9.47 17.02
CA ASP A 316 3.81 9.57 17.35
C ASP A 316 3.94 9.49 18.88
N PRO A 317 4.42 8.36 19.42
CA PRO A 317 4.61 8.17 20.86
C PRO A 317 5.56 9.19 21.50
N GLU A 318 6.45 9.80 20.72
CA GLU A 318 7.43 10.79 21.19
C GLU A 318 6.94 12.23 21.06
N ALA A 319 5.79 12.45 20.40
CA ALA A 319 5.24 13.78 20.25
C ALA A 319 4.78 14.36 21.59
N GLY A 320 5.06 15.66 21.80
CA GLY A 320 4.65 16.36 23.01
C GLY A 320 3.13 16.26 23.27
N PRO A 321 2.67 16.36 24.53
CA PRO A 321 1.31 16.02 24.95
C PRO A 321 0.19 16.85 24.30
N ASN A 322 0.53 18.00 23.73
CA ASN A 322 -0.39 18.90 23.04
C ASN A 322 -0.41 18.67 21.52
N HIS A 323 0.47 17.83 20.98
CA HIS A 323 0.54 17.56 19.55
C HIS A 323 -0.58 16.58 19.14
N PRO A 324 -1.26 16.75 17.99
CA PRO A 324 -2.30 15.83 17.52
C PRO A 324 -1.83 14.37 17.39
N PHE A 325 -0.55 14.15 17.07
CA PHE A 325 0.02 12.80 16.99
C PHE A 325 0.20 12.13 18.36
N SER A 326 0.20 12.86 19.46
CA SER A 326 0.28 12.26 20.80
C SER A 326 -1.07 11.64 21.26
N LYS A 327 -2.14 11.78 20.46
CA LYS A 327 -3.51 11.39 20.82
C LYS A 327 -3.90 9.98 20.40
N TRP A 328 -3.04 9.30 19.64
CA TRP A 328 -3.22 7.92 19.23
C TRP A 328 -1.86 7.22 19.21
N TYR A 329 -1.84 5.95 19.63
CA TYR A 329 -0.66 5.09 19.56
C TYR A 329 -0.74 4.22 18.30
N PRO A 330 0.18 4.36 17.33
CA PRO A 330 0.15 3.59 16.09
C PRO A 330 0.62 2.14 16.28
N LEU A 331 0.04 1.20 15.51
CA LEU A 331 0.54 -0.19 15.39
C LEU A 331 1.70 -0.28 14.38
N LEU A 332 1.64 0.54 13.33
CA LEU A 332 2.60 0.54 12.23
C LEU A 332 3.02 1.99 11.95
N PRO A 333 3.90 2.58 12.80
CA PRO A 333 4.28 3.98 12.71
C PRO A 333 4.90 4.31 11.35
N ARG A 334 4.22 5.18 10.60
CA ARG A 334 4.63 5.60 9.25
C ARG A 334 5.78 6.61 9.31
N ILE A 335 6.74 6.47 8.40
CA ILE A 335 7.68 7.57 8.07
C ILE A 335 7.13 8.40 6.92
N THR A 336 7.16 9.72 7.06
CA THR A 336 6.94 10.65 5.95
C THR A 336 8.28 10.88 5.25
N TYR A 337 8.30 10.79 3.92
CA TYR A 337 9.51 11.04 3.13
C TYR A 337 9.88 12.54 3.08
N GLU A 338 9.23 13.36 3.92
CA GLU A 338 9.43 14.81 4.09
C GLU A 338 10.46 15.16 5.17
N GLN A 339 11.07 14.19 5.87
CA GLN A 339 12.15 14.48 6.83
C GLN A 339 13.42 15.10 6.18
N HIS A 340 13.39 15.38 4.87
CA HIS A 340 14.40 16.14 4.12
C HIS A 340 13.84 17.34 3.31
N LEU A 341 12.58 17.76 3.53
CA LEU A 341 11.97 18.88 2.82
C LEU A 341 11.38 19.91 3.79
N GLY A 342 11.51 21.19 3.41
CA GLY A 342 11.20 22.33 4.27
C GLY A 342 9.70 22.52 4.48
N PRO A 343 9.31 23.37 5.46
CA PRO A 343 7.92 23.57 5.90
C PRO A 343 6.94 24.13 4.84
N ASN A 344 7.37 24.36 3.60
CA ASN A 344 6.55 24.89 2.51
C ASN A 344 6.12 23.83 1.47
N ASP A 345 6.58 22.58 1.57
CA ASP A 345 6.31 21.56 0.54
C ASP A 345 5.06 20.70 0.82
N LEU A 346 4.29 21.03 1.87
CA LEU A 346 2.95 20.48 2.10
C LEU A 346 1.92 21.24 1.24
N GLU A 347 2.02 21.09 -0.08
CA GLU A 347 0.89 21.41 -0.97
C GLU A 347 -0.07 20.21 -1.02
N PHE A 348 -1.26 20.44 -0.47
CA PHE A 348 -2.31 19.46 -0.15
C PHE A 348 -2.95 18.75 -1.33
#